data_AF-A0A8S3ICW2-F1
#
_entry.id   AF-A0A8S3ICW2-F1
#
_cell.length_a   1.000
_cell.length_b   1.000
_cell.length_c   1.000
_cell.angle_alpha   90.00
_cell.angle_beta   90.00
_cell.angle_gamma   90.00
#
_symmetry.space_group_name_H-M   'P 1'
#
loop_
_entity.id
_entity.type
_entity.pdbx_description
1 polymer ?
#
loop_
_entity_poly.entity_id
_entity_poly.type
_entity_poly.pdbx_seq_one_letter_code
_entity_poly.pdbx_strand_id
1 'polypeptide(L)'
;MTSPKGSNLGRLYGLTKVHKDNLPSRPVLSAIGTFSYGLATLYTNVPLDETIEIILKILYVDCTKSPIIKRDDLKKLLISVTKKSHFLFDGKVYDQIDGVSMGYPVARLLAEIFLKDFERKNLSTFEDLGIIYYKRYIDDTFVLTNSTLKAGVTCSMLFQ
;
A
#
# COMPACT_ATOMS: atom_id res chain seq x y z
N MET A 1 25.23 21.79 -13.54
CA MET A 1 24.51 22.13 -12.29
C MET A 1 23.06 21.67 -12.41
N THR A 2 22.77 20.43 -12.01
CA THR A 2 21.40 19.90 -12.02
C THR A 2 20.70 20.33 -10.73
N SER A 3 19.70 21.21 -10.87
CA SER A 3 18.88 21.64 -9.74
C SER A 3 18.17 20.43 -9.14
N PRO A 4 18.40 20.12 -7.86
CA PRO A 4 17.85 18.93 -7.27
C PRO A 4 16.36 19.15 -6.94
N LYS A 5 15.45 18.68 -7.81
CA LYS A 5 13.99 18.60 -7.49
C LYS A 5 13.71 17.43 -6.55
N GLY A 6 12.93 17.65 -5.49
CA GLY A 6 12.61 16.68 -4.43
C GLY A 6 11.13 16.74 -4.04
N SER A 7 10.61 15.66 -3.44
CA SER A 7 9.21 15.49 -3.00
C SER A 7 8.61 16.73 -2.36
N ASN A 8 7.38 17.06 -2.73
CA ASN A 8 6.65 18.19 -2.16
C ASN A 8 6.29 17.91 -0.70
N LEU A 9 6.27 18.96 0.13
CA LEU A 9 5.60 18.93 1.43
C LEU A 9 4.10 18.71 1.22
N GLY A 10 3.45 18.01 2.15
CA GLY A 10 2.01 17.80 2.10
C GLY A 10 1.27 19.14 2.12
N ARG A 11 0.31 19.33 1.21
CA ARG A 11 -0.42 20.60 1.08
C ARG A 11 -1.75 20.52 1.82
N LEU A 12 -1.87 21.24 2.93
CA LEU A 12 -3.13 21.36 3.66
C LEU A 12 -4.03 22.40 2.99
N TYR A 13 -5.27 22.02 2.64
CA TYR A 13 -6.30 22.95 2.16
C TYR A 13 -7.69 22.52 2.65
N GLY A 14 -8.65 23.45 2.66
CA GLY A 14 -10.03 23.17 3.05
C GLY A 14 -10.93 22.90 1.85
N LEU A 15 -11.71 21.83 1.87
CA LEU A 15 -12.83 21.61 0.95
C LEU A 15 -14.12 22.08 1.58
N THR A 16 -14.90 22.89 0.87
CA THR A 16 -16.19 23.38 1.35
C THR A 16 -17.19 22.24 1.50
N LYS A 17 -17.77 22.09 2.68
CA LYS A 17 -18.81 21.09 2.98
C LYS A 17 -20.18 21.71 2.76
N VAL A 18 -20.67 21.67 1.51
CA VAL A 18 -21.95 22.29 1.09
C VAL A 18 -23.20 21.73 1.81
N HIS A 19 -23.09 20.58 2.49
CA HIS A 19 -24.20 19.85 3.13
C HIS A 19 -24.15 19.85 4.67
N LYS A 20 -23.32 20.68 5.32
CA LYS A 20 -23.28 20.77 6.80
C LYS A 20 -23.31 22.22 7.25
N ASP A 21 -24.38 22.61 7.92
CA ASP A 21 -24.50 23.93 8.53
C ASP A 21 -23.40 24.13 9.59
N ASN A 22 -22.82 25.33 9.64
CA ASN A 22 -21.77 25.77 10.58
C ASN A 22 -20.40 25.04 10.53
N LEU A 23 -20.15 24.14 9.56
CA LEU A 23 -18.85 23.50 9.34
C LEU A 23 -18.33 23.80 7.92
N PRO A 24 -17.73 24.99 7.70
CA PRO A 24 -17.46 25.47 6.36
C PRO A 24 -16.39 24.68 5.62
N SER A 25 -15.45 24.02 6.30
CA SER A 25 -14.31 23.36 5.66
C SER A 25 -13.97 21.97 6.21
N ARG A 26 -13.83 21.00 5.32
CA ARG A 26 -13.12 19.75 5.57
C ARG A 26 -11.62 20.00 5.30
N PRO A 27 -10.75 20.02 6.31
CA PRO A 27 -9.32 20.06 6.07
C PRO A 27 -8.87 18.78 5.36
N VAL A 28 -8.10 18.93 4.29
CA VAL A 28 -7.51 17.87 3.49
C VAL A 28 -6.01 18.12 3.40
N LEU A 29 -5.22 17.18 3.90
CA LEU A 29 -3.79 17.16 3.69
C LEU A 29 -3.51 16.37 2.41
N SER A 30 -3.19 17.06 1.32
CA SER A 30 -2.78 16.40 0.09
C SER A 30 -1.36 15.87 0.21
N ALA A 31 -1.25 14.55 0.14
CA ALA A 31 0.02 13.84 0.09
C ALA A 31 0.56 13.68 -1.35
N ILE A 32 0.02 14.38 -2.36
CA ILE A 32 0.44 14.20 -3.75
C ILE A 32 1.89 14.66 -3.92
N GLY A 33 2.77 13.74 -4.33
CA GLY A 33 4.19 14.00 -4.48
C GLY A 33 4.98 14.09 -3.17
N THR A 34 4.37 13.71 -2.03
CA THR A 34 5.10 13.46 -0.78
C THR A 34 5.74 12.06 -0.80
N PHE A 35 6.60 11.77 0.17
CA PHE A 35 7.21 10.44 0.33
C PHE A 35 6.19 9.32 0.61
N SER A 36 5.02 9.66 1.18
CA SER A 36 3.97 8.70 1.52
C SER A 36 3.02 8.41 0.35
N TYR A 37 3.13 9.14 -0.76
CA TYR A 37 2.20 9.02 -1.90
C TYR A 37 2.18 7.62 -2.51
N GLY A 38 3.36 7.06 -2.84
CA GLY A 38 3.48 5.75 -3.48
C GLY A 38 2.93 4.62 -2.59
N LEU A 39 3.18 4.71 -1.28
CA LEU A 39 2.62 3.79 -0.28
C LEU A 39 1.11 3.89 -0.17
N ALA A 40 0.57 5.11 -0.13
CA ALA A 40 -0.88 5.34 -0.04
C ALA A 40 -1.61 4.80 -1.28
N THR A 41 -1.02 4.92 -2.47
CA THR A 41 -1.59 4.33 -3.70
C THR A 41 -1.50 2.81 -3.76
N LEU A 42 -0.66 2.20 -2.92
CA LEU A 42 -0.39 0.77 -2.97
C LEU A 42 -1.56 -0.05 -2.41
N TYR A 43 -2.32 0.50 -1.47
CA TYR A 43 -3.55 -0.12 -0.96
C TYR A 43 -4.62 -0.35 -2.03
N THR A 44 -4.68 0.53 -3.03
CA THR A 44 -5.61 0.38 -4.17
C THR A 44 -5.05 -0.50 -5.29
N ASN A 45 -3.74 -0.79 -5.29
CA ASN A 45 -3.03 -1.47 -6.39
C ASN A 45 -2.14 -2.62 -5.89
N VAL A 46 -2.58 -3.35 -4.85
CA VAL A 46 -1.80 -4.48 -4.32
C VAL A 46 -1.68 -5.58 -5.38
N PRO A 47 -0.47 -6.02 -5.76
CA PRO A 47 -0.28 -7.07 -6.75
C PRO A 47 -0.72 -8.42 -6.16
N LEU A 48 -1.95 -8.83 -6.50
CA LEU A 48 -2.60 -9.99 -5.89
C LEU A 48 -1.87 -11.31 -6.15
N ASP A 49 -1.36 -11.51 -7.35
CA ASP A 49 -0.64 -12.76 -7.69
C ASP A 49 0.63 -12.92 -6.84
N GLU A 50 1.43 -11.86 -6.73
CA GLU A 50 2.64 -11.86 -5.90
C GLU A 50 2.27 -12.09 -4.43
N THR A 51 1.24 -11.39 -3.95
CA THR A 51 0.77 -11.50 -2.56
C THR A 51 0.34 -12.93 -2.22
N ILE A 52 -0.37 -13.60 -3.13
CA ILE A 52 -0.80 -14.99 -2.95
C ILE A 52 0.41 -15.91 -2.86
N GLU A 53 1.41 -15.74 -3.72
CA GLU A 53 2.64 -16.54 -3.65
C GLU A 53 3.42 -16.29 -2.35
N ILE A 54 3.50 -15.05 -1.87
CA ILE A 54 4.09 -14.71 -0.57
C ILE A 54 3.37 -15.45 0.56
N ILE A 55 2.02 -15.46 0.56
CA ILE A 55 1.22 -16.18 1.55
C ILE A 55 1.53 -17.68 1.52
N LEU A 56 1.55 -18.29 0.33
CA LEU A 56 1.85 -19.71 0.19
C LEU A 56 3.28 -20.03 0.64
N LYS A 57 4.25 -19.16 0.36
CA LYS A 57 5.62 -19.32 0.85
C LYS A 57 5.66 -19.29 2.37
N ILE A 58 5.05 -18.29 3.00
CA ILE A 58 5.03 -18.17 4.47
C ILE A 58 4.40 -19.41 5.12
N LEU A 59 3.27 -19.90 4.59
CA LEU A 59 2.51 -20.99 5.22
C LEU A 59 3.09 -22.38 4.98
N TYR A 60 3.73 -22.64 3.83
CA TYR A 60 4.21 -23.98 3.46
C TYR A 60 5.73 -24.13 3.50
N VAL A 61 6.49 -23.03 3.52
CA VAL A 61 7.96 -23.06 3.57
C VAL A 61 8.46 -22.55 4.91
N ASP A 62 8.00 -21.37 5.34
CA ASP A 62 8.55 -20.70 6.52
C ASP A 62 7.88 -21.14 7.85
N CYS A 63 6.71 -21.79 7.78
CA CYS A 63 5.96 -22.26 8.95
C CYS A 63 6.24 -23.73 9.27
N THR A 64 6.50 -24.03 10.55
CA THR A 64 6.68 -25.39 11.08
C THR A 64 5.39 -26.21 11.14
N LYS A 65 4.23 -25.55 11.09
CA LYS A 65 2.90 -26.18 11.03
C LYS A 65 2.20 -25.76 9.75
N SER A 66 2.31 -26.61 8.74
CA SER A 66 1.61 -26.39 7.48
C SER A 66 0.09 -26.60 7.66
N PRO A 67 -0.76 -25.83 6.96
CA PRO A 67 -2.21 -26.02 7.00
C PRO A 67 -2.60 -27.43 6.54
N ILE A 68 -3.75 -27.92 7.01
CA ILE A 68 -4.34 -29.21 6.57
C ILE A 68 -4.68 -29.18 5.07
N ILE A 69 -5.01 -27.99 4.55
CA ILE A 69 -5.34 -27.77 3.14
C ILE A 69 -4.07 -27.89 2.31
N LYS A 70 -4.15 -28.51 1.13
CA LYS A 70 -3.02 -28.56 0.19
C LYS A 70 -2.72 -27.18 -0.39
N ARG A 71 -1.45 -26.92 -0.69
CA ARG A 71 -0.98 -25.65 -1.26
C ARG A 71 -1.80 -25.20 -2.48
N ASP A 72 -2.07 -26.10 -3.41
CA ASP A 72 -2.79 -25.77 -4.66
C ASP A 72 -4.27 -25.45 -4.42
N ASP A 73 -4.90 -26.12 -3.45
CA ASP A 73 -6.29 -25.86 -3.10
C ASP A 73 -6.43 -24.51 -2.39
N LEU A 74 -5.48 -24.19 -1.48
CA LEU A 74 -5.43 -22.88 -0.85
C LEU A 74 -5.18 -21.77 -1.88
N LYS A 75 -4.28 -21.98 -2.85
CA LYS A 75 -4.03 -21.04 -3.94
C LYS A 75 -5.31 -20.76 -4.74
N LYS A 76 -6.05 -21.80 -5.13
CA LYS A 76 -7.32 -21.65 -5.86
C LYS A 76 -8.35 -20.88 -5.04
N LEU A 77 -8.46 -21.14 -3.74
CA LEU A 77 -9.35 -20.43 -2.84
C LEU A 77 -9.00 -18.95 -2.75
N LEU A 78 -7.73 -18.62 -2.54
CA LEU A 78 -7.26 -17.23 -2.46
C LEU A 78 -7.52 -16.46 -3.76
N ILE A 79 -7.23 -17.08 -4.92
CA ILE A 79 -7.54 -16.49 -6.23
C ILE A 79 -9.05 -16.24 -6.36
N SER A 80 -9.89 -17.21 -5.98
CA SER A 80 -11.33 -17.06 -6.11
C SER A 80 -11.90 -15.97 -5.20
N VAL A 81 -11.36 -15.79 -4.00
CA VAL A 81 -11.82 -14.80 -3.02
C VAL A 81 -11.35 -13.39 -3.37
N THR A 82 -10.18 -13.26 -4.00
CA THR A 82 -9.57 -11.94 -4.27
C THR A 82 -9.87 -11.41 -5.67
N LYS A 83 -9.82 -12.25 -6.70
CA LYS A 83 -9.93 -11.83 -8.11
C LYS A 83 -11.34 -11.92 -8.70
N LYS A 84 -12.32 -12.47 -7.97
CA LYS A 84 -13.72 -12.56 -8.42
C LYS A 84 -14.63 -11.66 -7.58
N SER A 85 -14.16 -10.45 -7.28
CA SER A 85 -14.98 -9.46 -6.59
C SER A 85 -15.86 -8.76 -7.61
N HIS A 86 -17.16 -8.74 -7.36
CA HIS A 86 -18.16 -8.10 -8.21
C HIS A 86 -18.79 -6.93 -7.46
N PHE A 87 -19.00 -5.80 -8.13
CA PHE A 87 -19.70 -4.66 -7.55
C PHE A 87 -20.77 -4.13 -8.48
N LEU A 88 -21.84 -3.58 -7.89
CA LEU A 88 -22.95 -2.99 -8.62
C LEU A 88 -22.77 -1.46 -8.65
N PHE A 89 -22.83 -0.88 -9.84
CA PHE A 89 -22.86 0.57 -10.03
C PHE A 89 -23.84 0.91 -11.13
N ASP A 90 -24.78 1.82 -10.85
CA ASP A 90 -25.83 2.25 -11.81
C ASP A 90 -26.62 1.07 -12.41
N GLY A 91 -26.97 0.09 -11.56
CA GLY A 91 -27.70 -1.12 -11.97
C GLY A 91 -26.90 -2.10 -12.84
N LYS A 92 -25.60 -1.83 -13.09
CA LYS A 92 -24.70 -2.70 -13.87
C LYS A 92 -23.71 -3.38 -12.95
N VAL A 93 -23.45 -4.66 -13.21
CA VAL A 93 -22.44 -5.46 -12.49
C VAL A 93 -21.10 -5.29 -13.16
N TYR A 94 -20.07 -5.04 -12.36
CA TYR A 94 -18.69 -4.89 -12.79
C TYR A 94 -17.80 -5.86 -12.04
N ASP A 95 -16.78 -6.35 -12.73
CA ASP A 95 -15.74 -7.20 -12.15
C ASP A 95 -14.56 -6.33 -11.74
N GLN A 96 -14.05 -6.53 -10.54
CA GLN A 96 -12.81 -5.91 -10.13
C GLN A 96 -11.64 -6.67 -10.74
N ILE A 97 -10.93 -6.00 -11.65
CA ILE A 97 -9.80 -6.58 -12.39
C ILE A 97 -8.51 -6.53 -11.57
N ASP A 98 -8.31 -5.46 -10.79
CA ASP A 98 -7.08 -5.20 -10.05
C ASP A 98 -7.33 -4.58 -8.66
N GLY A 99 -6.35 -4.78 -7.77
CA GLY A 99 -6.42 -4.41 -6.37
C GLY A 99 -7.49 -5.19 -5.59
N VAL A 100 -7.72 -4.78 -4.34
CA VAL A 100 -8.80 -5.35 -3.51
C VAL A 100 -9.81 -4.25 -3.21
N SER A 101 -11.10 -4.59 -3.29
CA SER A 101 -12.17 -3.65 -2.94
C SER A 101 -11.98 -3.16 -1.50
N MET A 102 -11.98 -1.83 -1.35
CA MET A 102 -11.97 -1.22 -0.03
C MET A 102 -13.22 -1.66 0.73
N GLY A 103 -13.04 -2.18 1.94
CA GLY A 103 -14.11 -2.76 2.75
C GLY A 103 -14.22 -4.28 2.69
N TYR A 104 -13.45 -4.95 1.81
CA TYR A 104 -13.39 -6.40 1.83
C TYR A 104 -12.60 -6.88 3.07
N PRO A 105 -13.12 -7.83 3.89
CA PRO A 105 -12.51 -8.20 5.17
C PRO A 105 -11.05 -8.68 5.05
N VAL A 106 -10.69 -9.31 3.93
CA VAL A 106 -9.33 -9.80 3.66
C VAL A 106 -8.42 -8.79 2.97
N ALA A 107 -8.94 -7.65 2.48
CA ALA A 107 -8.14 -6.62 1.78
C ALA A 107 -6.98 -6.13 2.64
N ARG A 108 -7.27 -5.76 3.88
CA ARG A 108 -6.28 -5.25 4.84
C ARG A 108 -5.18 -6.27 5.09
N LEU A 109 -5.54 -7.54 5.21
CA LEU A 109 -4.57 -8.60 5.48
C LEU A 109 -3.61 -8.78 4.29
N LEU A 110 -4.15 -8.78 3.07
CA LEU A 110 -3.36 -8.91 1.84
C LEU A 110 -2.38 -7.75 1.67
N ALA A 111 -2.86 -6.52 1.84
CA ALA A 111 -2.04 -5.33 1.77
C ALA A 111 -0.91 -5.34 2.81
N GLU A 112 -1.22 -5.72 4.05
CA GLU A 112 -0.24 -5.77 5.14
C GLU A 112 0.84 -6.83 4.90
N ILE A 113 0.46 -8.01 4.41
CA ILE A 113 1.42 -9.09 4.10
C ILE A 113 2.35 -8.65 2.98
N PHE A 114 1.81 -8.07 1.90
CA PHE A 114 2.60 -7.57 0.79
C PHE A 114 3.59 -6.49 1.25
N LEU A 115 3.09 -5.46 1.95
CA LEU A 115 3.92 -4.35 2.41
C LEU A 115 5.03 -4.81 3.36
N LYS A 116 4.74 -5.76 4.25
CA LYS A 116 5.75 -6.32 5.16
C LYS A 116 6.84 -7.09 4.42
N ASP A 117 6.50 -7.85 3.40
CA ASP A 117 7.49 -8.56 2.57
C ASP A 117 8.31 -7.58 1.72
N PHE A 118 7.66 -6.59 1.14
CA PHE A 118 8.29 -5.49 0.40
C PHE A 118 9.28 -4.72 1.28
N GLU A 119 8.90 -4.33 2.49
CA GLU A 119 9.77 -3.61 3.44
C GLU A 119 11.02 -4.43 3.82
N ARG A 120 10.85 -5.74 4.00
CA ARG A 120 11.96 -6.65 4.31
C ARG A 120 12.95 -6.76 3.15
N LYS A 121 12.46 -6.85 1.91
CA LYS A 121 13.29 -6.91 0.71
C LYS A 121 14.07 -5.62 0.48
N ASN A 122 13.50 -4.48 0.83
CA ASN A 122 14.07 -3.15 0.57
C ASN A 122 14.86 -2.56 1.76
N LEU A 123 15.10 -3.34 2.83
CA LEU A 123 15.75 -2.83 4.04
C LEU A 123 17.18 -2.32 3.76
N SER A 124 17.98 -3.05 2.96
CA SER A 124 19.32 -2.61 2.57
C SER A 124 19.26 -1.34 1.71
N THR A 125 18.29 -1.25 0.82
CA THR A 125 18.06 -0.05 0.00
C THR A 125 17.69 1.14 0.88
N PHE A 126 16.92 0.95 1.96
CA PHE A 126 16.62 2.01 2.91
C PHE A 126 17.89 2.53 3.61
N GLU A 127 18.79 1.63 4.01
CA GLU A 127 20.09 2.00 4.61
C GLU A 127 20.96 2.77 3.61
N ASP A 128 21.06 2.31 2.36
CA ASP A 128 21.80 2.98 1.28
C ASP A 128 21.24 4.38 0.97
N LEU A 129 19.93 4.56 1.14
CA LEU A 129 19.24 5.84 0.96
C LEU A 129 19.38 6.78 2.18
N GLY A 130 20.07 6.36 3.24
CA GLY A 130 20.32 7.16 4.44
C GLY A 130 19.13 7.23 5.39
N ILE A 131 18.21 6.26 5.34
CA ILE A 131 17.11 6.14 6.30
C ILE A 131 17.65 5.60 7.62
N ILE A 132 17.57 6.42 8.67
CA ILE A 132 17.96 6.05 10.04
C ILE A 132 16.84 5.24 10.72
N TYR A 133 15.59 5.62 10.47
CA TYR A 133 14.44 4.99 11.10
C TYR A 133 13.27 4.95 10.14
N TYR A 134 12.64 3.78 10.04
CA TYR A 134 11.42 3.57 9.27
C TYR A 134 10.41 2.83 10.13
N LYS A 135 9.18 3.32 10.20
CA LYS A 135 8.07 2.63 10.84
C LYS A 135 6.76 2.92 10.13
N ARG A 136 5.96 1.89 9.91
CA ARG A 136 4.63 2.01 9.30
C ARG A 136 3.54 1.59 10.28
N TYR A 137 2.42 2.31 10.26
CA TYR A 137 1.17 1.98 10.91
C TYR A 137 0.05 2.02 9.88
N ILE A 138 -0.34 0.85 9.36
CA ILE A 138 -1.33 0.73 8.27
C ILE A 138 -0.92 1.59 7.07
N ASP A 139 -1.57 2.73 6.86
CA ASP A 139 -1.36 3.66 5.76
C ASP A 139 -0.33 4.74 6.10
N ASP A 140 -0.06 4.96 7.39
CA ASP A 140 0.83 6.00 7.87
C ASP A 140 2.26 5.51 7.98
N THR A 141 3.19 6.28 7.42
CA THR A 141 4.62 5.94 7.46
C THR A 141 5.41 7.06 8.10
N PHE A 142 6.29 6.70 9.02
CA PHE A 142 7.21 7.59 9.70
C PHE A 142 8.64 7.24 9.31
N VAL A 143 9.37 8.21 8.76
CA VAL A 143 10.74 8.03 8.25
C VAL A 143 11.64 9.12 8.79
N LEU A 144 12.81 8.75 9.32
CA LEU A 144 13.89 9.64 9.73
C LEU A 144 15.10 9.38 8.85
N THR A 145 15.73 10.43 8.31
CA THR A 145 16.90 10.31 7.41
C THR A 145 18.08 11.16 7.91
N ASN A 146 19.31 10.70 7.68
CA ASN A 146 20.54 11.39 8.13
C ASN A 146 20.96 12.55 7.22
N SER A 147 20.43 12.56 6.01
CA SER A 147 20.88 13.42 4.92
C SER A 147 19.68 14.18 4.39
N THR A 148 19.94 15.38 3.86
CA THR A 148 19.05 16.11 2.96
C THR A 148 18.89 15.38 1.61
N LEU A 149 19.06 14.05 1.56
CA LEU A 149 18.69 13.21 0.44
C LEU A 149 17.18 13.30 0.31
N LYS A 150 16.79 13.81 -0.85
CA LYS A 150 15.42 14.27 -1.11
C LYS A 150 14.50 13.07 -1.09
N ALA A 151 13.61 13.02 -0.11
CA ALA A 151 12.66 11.92 0.11
C ALA A 151 11.88 11.50 -1.16
N GLY A 152 11.75 12.37 -2.16
CA GLY A 152 11.17 12.05 -3.47
C GLY A 152 11.99 11.10 -4.34
N VAL A 153 13.32 11.14 -4.26
CA VAL A 153 14.23 10.25 -5.01
C VAL A 153 14.23 8.85 -4.39
N THR A 154 14.23 8.80 -3.05
CA THR A 154 13.99 7.61 -2.24
C THR A 154 12.64 6.97 -2.60
N CYS A 155 11.56 7.75 -2.69
CA CYS A 155 10.22 7.25 -2.99
C CYS A 155 10.07 6.71 -4.43
N SER A 156 10.68 7.36 -5.43
CA SER A 156 10.63 6.87 -6.82
C SER A 156 11.42 5.58 -7.06
N MET A 157 12.43 5.31 -6.22
CA MET A 157 13.24 4.08 -6.31
C MET A 157 12.64 2.91 -5.52
N LEU A 158 11.77 3.18 -4.55
CA LEU A 158 11.18 2.13 -3.73
C LEU A 158 9.93 1.52 -4.39
N PHE A 159 9.09 2.30 -5.05
CA PHE A 159 7.79 1.83 -5.55
C PHE A 159 7.68 1.79 -7.08
N GLN A 160 8.79 1.45 -7.76
CA GLN A 160 8.82 1.24 -9.22
C GLN A 160 8.52 -0.22 -9.59
#